data_AF-A0A4Q5VD94-F1
#
_entry.id   AF-A0A4Q5VD94-F1
#
_cell.length_a   1.000
_cell.length_b   1.000
_cell.length_c   1.000
_cell.angle_alpha   90.00
_cell.angle_beta   90.00
_cell.angle_gamma   90.00
#
_symmetry.space_group_name_H-M   'P 1'
#
loop_
_entity.id
_entity.type
_entity.pdbx_description
1 polymer ?
#
loop_
_entity_poly.entity_id
_entity_poly.type
_entity_poly.pdbx_seq_one_letter_code
_entity_poly.pdbx_strand_id
1 'polypeptide(L)'
;MKYNANNDYSPEKHAEFINWLTQSTLEALKVAEGDSTKLRAAIEHYIRIASSANLELEEIENILGVNEPCIMDLAELSETDEEIVIDAFEQLIAL
;
A
#
# COMPACT_ATOMS: atom_id res chain seq x y z
N MET A 1 -5.19 11.66 3.34
CA MET A 1 -5.40 11.94 4.77
C MET A 1 -4.07 12.34 5.40
N LYS A 2 -4.05 13.17 6.46
CA LYS A 2 -2.81 13.50 7.18
C LYS A 2 -2.77 12.73 8.49
N TYR A 3 -1.75 11.92 8.68
CA TYR A 3 -1.47 11.14 9.88
C TYR A 3 0.04 11.06 10.07
N ASN A 4 0.50 10.98 11.31
CA ASN A 4 1.91 10.77 11.62
C ASN A 4 2.03 9.92 12.90
N ALA A 5 2.53 8.70 12.79
CA ALA A 5 2.64 7.76 13.91
C ALA A 5 3.50 8.29 15.07
N ASN A 6 4.47 9.17 14.79
CA ASN A 6 5.30 9.77 15.82
C ASN A 6 4.58 10.84 16.65
N ASN A 7 3.43 11.38 16.18
CA ASN A 7 2.73 12.50 16.81
C ASN A 7 1.23 12.26 17.05
N ASP A 8 0.61 11.29 16.35
CA ASP A 8 -0.80 10.93 16.45
C ASP A 8 -0.96 9.52 17.07
N TYR A 9 -1.03 9.46 18.41
CA TYR A 9 -1.11 8.19 19.16
C TYR A 9 -2.53 7.65 19.36
N SER A 10 -3.55 8.24 18.72
CA SER A 10 -4.92 7.75 18.82
C SER A 10 -5.09 6.49 17.97
N PRO A 11 -5.51 5.36 18.57
CA PRO A 11 -5.80 4.13 17.82
C PRO A 11 -6.89 4.35 16.75
N GLU A 12 -7.85 5.23 17.03
CA GLU A 12 -8.94 5.56 16.09
C GLU A 12 -8.40 6.28 14.85
N LYS A 13 -7.58 7.32 15.03
CA LYS A 13 -6.94 8.03 13.92
C LYS A 13 -6.03 7.12 13.10
N HIS A 14 -5.32 6.23 13.77
CA HIS A 14 -4.49 5.23 13.12
C HIS A 14 -5.34 4.33 12.24
N ALA A 15 -6.40 3.72 12.79
CA ALA A 15 -7.31 2.86 12.04
C ALA A 15 -7.99 3.58 10.86
N GLU A 16 -8.41 4.84 11.03
CA GLU A 16 -8.96 5.66 9.95
C GLU A 16 -7.93 5.91 8.84
N PHE A 17 -6.68 6.18 9.20
CA PHE A 17 -5.60 6.39 8.23
C PHE A 17 -5.28 5.11 7.46
N ILE A 18 -5.16 3.97 8.16
CA ILE A 18 -4.93 2.67 7.52
C ILE A 18 -6.07 2.36 6.55
N ASN A 19 -7.33 2.47 6.99
CA ASN A 19 -8.47 2.23 6.12
C ASN A 19 -8.47 3.15 4.89
N TRP A 20 -8.18 4.44 5.06
CA TRP A 20 -8.07 5.37 3.94
C TRP A 20 -6.92 4.99 2.99
N LEU A 21 -5.75 4.61 3.50
CA LEU A 21 -4.59 4.20 2.72
C LEU A 21 -4.89 2.92 1.92
N THR A 22 -5.52 1.93 2.56
CA THR A 22 -5.97 0.68 1.92
C THR A 22 -6.92 0.98 0.76
N GLN A 23 -8.00 1.75 1.00
CA GLN A 23 -8.97 2.06 -0.05
C GLN A 23 -8.36 2.88 -1.19
N SER A 24 -7.52 3.87 -0.87
CA SER A 24 -6.86 4.69 -1.91
C SER A 24 -5.89 3.87 -2.77
N THR A 25 -5.18 2.91 -2.18
CA THR A 25 -4.25 2.04 -2.90
C THR A 25 -5.01 1.02 -3.74
N LEU A 26 -6.06 0.44 -3.18
CA LEU A 26 -6.98 -0.46 -3.88
C LEU A 26 -7.58 0.18 -5.15
N GLU A 27 -8.11 1.40 -5.05
CA GLU A 27 -8.64 2.13 -6.20
C GLU A 27 -7.56 2.38 -7.27
N ALA A 28 -6.34 2.73 -6.84
CA ALA A 28 -5.24 2.98 -7.76
C ALA A 28 -4.81 1.70 -8.50
N LEU A 29 -4.74 0.56 -7.81
CA LEU A 29 -4.40 -0.73 -8.42
C LEU A 29 -5.47 -1.19 -9.42
N LYS A 30 -6.76 -1.05 -9.08
CA LYS A 30 -7.86 -1.37 -10.01
C LYS A 30 -7.82 -0.53 -11.28
N VAL A 31 -7.45 0.74 -11.17
CA VAL A 31 -7.29 1.63 -12.35
C VAL A 31 -6.03 1.28 -13.17
N ALA A 32 -5.03 0.69 -12.51
CA ALA A 32 -3.75 0.34 -13.09
C ALA A 32 -3.69 -1.08 -13.68
N GLU A 33 -4.75 -1.88 -13.53
CA GLU A 33 -4.83 -3.27 -14.01
C GLU A 33 -4.35 -3.41 -15.46
N GLY A 34 -3.43 -4.37 -15.69
CA GLY A 34 -2.79 -4.60 -16.99
C GLY A 34 -1.80 -3.53 -17.47
N ASP A 35 -1.49 -2.50 -16.65
CA ASP A 35 -0.52 -1.45 -16.96
C ASP A 35 0.61 -1.44 -15.92
N SER A 36 1.69 -2.13 -16.23
CA SER A 36 2.85 -2.28 -15.34
C SER A 36 3.47 -0.95 -14.88
N THR A 37 3.38 0.10 -15.69
CA THR A 37 3.90 1.42 -15.30
C THR A 37 2.99 2.08 -14.27
N LYS A 38 1.67 1.95 -14.43
CA LYS A 38 0.73 2.47 -13.45
C LYS A 38 0.70 1.66 -12.16
N LEU A 39 0.88 0.34 -12.23
CA LEU A 39 0.97 -0.52 -11.05
C LEU A 39 2.17 -0.12 -10.18
N ARG A 40 3.35 0.04 -10.81
CA ARG A 40 4.54 0.57 -10.14
C ARG A 40 4.30 1.94 -9.52
N ALA A 41 3.69 2.86 -10.26
CA ALA A 41 3.37 4.20 -9.75
C ALA A 41 2.39 4.17 -8.55
N ALA A 42 1.43 3.23 -8.54
CA ALA A 42 0.52 3.05 -7.41
C ALA A 42 1.27 2.58 -6.15
N ILE A 43 2.21 1.64 -6.30
CA ILE A 43 3.03 1.15 -5.19
C ILE A 43 4.02 2.20 -4.69
N GLU A 44 4.67 2.94 -5.58
CA GLU A 44 5.49 4.10 -5.20
C GLU A 44 4.69 5.13 -4.39
N HIS A 45 3.45 5.39 -4.80
CA HIS A 45 2.57 6.31 -4.11
C HIS A 45 2.18 5.81 -2.72
N TYR A 46 1.81 4.52 -2.61
CA TYR A 46 1.47 3.85 -1.37
C TYR A 46 2.62 3.93 -0.36
N ILE A 47 3.82 3.48 -0.74
CA ILE A 47 5.01 3.50 0.12
C ILE A 47 5.32 4.93 0.55
N ARG A 48 5.33 5.89 -0.39
CA ARG A 48 5.62 7.29 -0.06
C ARG A 48 4.67 7.86 0.99
N ILE A 49 3.38 7.56 0.91
CA ILE A 49 2.40 8.01 1.90
C ILE A 49 2.65 7.34 3.25
N ALA A 50 2.83 6.01 3.25
CA ALA A 50 3.06 5.23 4.47
C ALA A 50 4.33 5.68 5.20
N SER A 51 5.45 5.84 4.48
CA SER A 51 6.71 6.35 5.02
C SER A 51 6.59 7.80 5.50
N SER A 52 5.86 8.66 4.78
CA SER A 52 5.61 10.04 5.23
C SER A 52 4.79 10.10 6.52
N ALA A 53 3.94 9.09 6.74
CA ALA A 53 3.19 8.90 7.97
C ALA A 53 4.02 8.24 9.09
N ASN A 54 5.28 7.87 8.83
CA ASN A 54 6.17 7.15 9.77
C ASN A 54 5.60 5.79 10.20
N LEU A 55 4.91 5.08 9.30
CA LEU A 55 4.58 3.68 9.55
C LEU A 55 5.85 2.81 9.51
N GLU A 56 5.89 1.78 10.35
CA GLU A 56 6.99 0.80 10.36
C GLU A 56 6.91 -0.10 9.12
N LEU A 57 8.06 -0.56 8.61
CA LEU A 57 8.09 -1.38 7.39
C LEU A 57 7.23 -2.65 7.50
N GLU A 58 7.29 -3.34 8.65
CA GLU A 58 6.47 -4.53 8.92
C GLU A 58 4.97 -4.23 8.78
N GLU A 59 4.52 -3.06 9.21
CA GLU A 59 3.12 -2.65 9.05
C GLU A 59 2.76 -2.37 7.59
N ILE A 60 3.67 -1.74 6.84
CA ILE A 60 3.50 -1.47 5.41
C ILE A 60 3.38 -2.79 4.62
N GLU A 61 4.23 -3.76 4.92
CA GLU A 61 4.17 -5.11 4.33
C GLU A 61 2.85 -5.81 4.67
N ASN A 62 2.45 -5.73 5.95
CA ASN A 62 1.24 -6.35 6.45
C ASN A 62 -0.03 -5.86 5.77
N ILE A 63 -0.11 -4.56 5.49
CA ILE A 63 -1.26 -3.95 4.81
C ILE A 63 -1.28 -4.32 3.32
N LEU A 64 -0.11 -4.39 2.67
CA LEU A 64 -0.04 -4.61 1.23
C LEU A 64 -0.35 -6.06 0.84
N GLY A 65 0.25 -7.03 1.53
CA GLY A 65 0.28 -8.41 1.03
C GLY A 65 0.40 -9.54 2.05
N VAL A 66 0.75 -9.27 3.32
CA VAL A 66 0.97 -10.38 4.28
C VAL A 66 -0.34 -10.85 4.95
N ASN A 67 -1.31 -9.96 5.18
CA ASN A 67 -2.58 -10.33 5.83
C ASN A 67 -3.72 -10.46 4.83
N GLU A 68 -4.35 -11.64 4.76
CA GLU A 68 -5.51 -11.88 3.91
C GLU A 68 -6.85 -11.47 4.57
N PRO A 69 -7.81 -10.89 3.80
CA PRO A 69 -7.64 -10.43 2.42
C PRO A 69 -6.77 -9.16 2.39
N CYS A 70 -5.69 -9.20 1.60
CA CYS A 70 -4.75 -8.09 1.46
C CYS A 70 -5.21 -7.11 0.37
N ILE A 71 -4.49 -6.00 0.18
CA ILE A 71 -4.83 -5.02 -0.86
C ILE A 71 -4.84 -5.66 -2.25
N MET A 72 -3.92 -6.59 -2.54
CA MET A 72 -3.84 -7.29 -3.82
C MET A 72 -5.06 -8.22 -4.03
N ASP A 73 -5.45 -8.99 -3.01
CA ASP A 73 -6.65 -9.83 -3.07
C ASP A 73 -7.92 -9.01 -3.31
N LEU A 74 -8.05 -7.88 -2.61
CA LEU A 74 -9.18 -6.97 -2.74
C LEU A 74 -9.22 -6.28 -4.11
N ALA A 75 -8.04 -6.09 -4.71
CA ALA A 75 -7.88 -5.49 -6.03
C ALA A 75 -8.28 -6.46 -7.15
N GLU A 76 -8.40 -7.76 -6.87
CA GLU A 76 -8.69 -8.82 -7.83
C GLU A 76 -7.66 -8.80 -9.00
N LEU A 77 -6.39 -8.55 -8.67
CA LEU A 77 -5.32 -8.50 -9.66
C LEU A 77 -5.10 -9.88 -10.29
N SER A 78 -4.60 -9.88 -11.52
CA SER A 78 -4.08 -11.11 -12.12
C SER A 78 -2.75 -11.50 -11.47
N GLU A 79 -2.37 -12.79 -11.52
CA GLU A 79 -1.06 -13.27 -11.02
C GLU A 79 0.12 -12.46 -11.59
N THR A 80 0.02 -12.03 -12.85
CA THR A 80 1.04 -11.19 -13.50
C THR A 80 1.11 -9.79 -12.89
N ASP A 81 -0.04 -9.18 -12.59
CA ASP A 81 -0.08 -7.85 -11.99
C ASP A 81 0.33 -7.89 -10.51
N GLU A 82 0.01 -8.97 -9.79
CA GLU A 82 0.52 -9.23 -8.44
C GLU A 82 2.05 -9.33 -8.43
N GLU A 83 2.66 -10.09 -9.36
CA GLU A 83 4.12 -10.18 -9.49
C GLU A 83 4.74 -8.79 -9.73
N ILE A 84 4.13 -7.96 -10.57
CA ILE A 84 4.59 -6.58 -10.81
C ILE A 84 4.51 -5.73 -9.54
N VAL A 85 3.44 -5.87 -8.75
CA VAL A 85 3.25 -5.15 -7.49
C VAL A 85 4.32 -5.57 -6.47
N ILE A 86 4.56 -6.87 -6.32
CA ILE A 86 5.56 -7.43 -5.42
C ILE A 86 6.96 -6.96 -5.83
N ASP A 87 7.32 -7.10 -7.11
CA ASP A 87 8.61 -6.63 -7.66
C ASP A 87 8.83 -5.14 -7.39
N ALA A 88 7.79 -4.32 -7.61
CA ALA A 88 7.85 -2.88 -7.38
C ALA A 88 8.07 -2.57 -5.90
N PHE A 89 7.37 -3.27 -5.02
CA PHE A 89 7.48 -3.11 -3.58
C PHE A 89 8.90 -3.47 -3.12
N GLU A 90 9.39 -4.66 -3.46
CA GLU A 90 10.73 -5.15 -3.09
C GLU A 90 11.85 -4.20 -3.55
N GLN A 91 11.76 -3.66 -4.77
CA GLN A 91 12.74 -2.71 -5.30
C GLN A 91 12.80 -1.41 -4.50
N LEU A 92 11.67 -0.96 -3.95
CA LEU A 92 11.57 0.32 -3.24
C LEU A 92 12.01 0.21 -1.78
N ILE A 93 11.84 -0.95 -1.14
CA ILE A 93 12.24 -1.17 0.26
C ILE A 93 13.68 -1.71 0.42
N ALA A 94 14.29 -2.19 -0.66
CA ALA A 94 15.68 -2.65 -0.67
C ALA A 94 16.74 -1.53 -0.77
N LEU A 95 16.31 -0.26 -0.82
CA LEU A 95 17.14 0.95 -0.91
C LEU A 95 17.28 1.67 0.44
#